data_AF-A0A2V9FCJ9-F1
#
_entry.id   AF-A0A2V9FCJ9-F1
#
_cell.length_a   1.000
_cell.length_b   1.000
_cell.length_c   1.000
_cell.angle_alpha   90.00
_cell.angle_beta   90.00
_cell.angle_gamma   90.00
#
_symmetry.space_group_name_H-M   'P 1'
#
loop_
_entity.id
_entity.type
_entity.pdbx_description
1 polymer ?
#
loop_
_entity_poly.entity_id
_entity_poly.type
_entity_poly.pdbx_seq_one_letter_code
_entity_poly.pdbx_strand_id
1 'polypeptide(L)'
;MCGIFGLVGKRSVEVDRALSLGTRALAHRGPDDEGIELLSLAGNAEFCVGLGSRRLSIQDLSPAGHMPMKDPATGNWIVFNGEI
;
A
#
# COMPACT_ATOMS: atom_id res chain seq x y z
N MET A 1 3.78 -15.46 0.20
CA MET A 1 2.69 -14.81 0.97
C MET A 1 2.99 -13.32 0.97
N CYS A 2 2.10 -12.47 0.45
CA CYS A 2 2.29 -11.03 0.22
C CYS A 2 2.83 -10.23 1.43
N GLY A 3 3.30 -9.00 1.23
CA GLY A 3 3.72 -8.07 2.28
C GLY A 3 2.82 -6.84 2.34
N ILE A 4 2.60 -6.31 3.56
CA ILE A 4 1.93 -5.02 3.81
C ILE A 4 2.88 -4.16 4.62
N PHE A 5 3.00 -2.90 4.24
CA PHE A 5 3.64 -1.88 5.05
C PHE A 5 2.74 -0.66 5.13
N GLY A 6 2.66 -0.03 6.30
CA GLY A 6 1.82 1.16 6.49
C GLY A 6 2.40 2.06 7.55
N LEU A 7 2.18 3.38 7.38
CA LEU A 7 2.62 4.39 8.34
C LEU A 7 1.67 5.57 8.33
N VAL A 8 1.64 6.31 9.44
CA VAL A 8 0.96 7.60 9.55
C VAL A 8 1.97 8.61 10.05
N GLY A 9 2.04 9.77 9.41
CA GLY A 9 3.01 10.80 9.79
C GLY A 9 2.73 12.14 9.14
N LYS A 10 3.48 13.17 9.56
CA LYS A 10 3.44 14.45 8.87
C LYS A 10 3.96 14.27 7.44
N ARG A 11 3.27 14.85 6.46
CA ARG A 11 3.63 14.80 5.05
C ARG A 11 5.01 15.41 4.88
N SER A 12 5.98 14.57 4.62
CA SER A 12 7.38 14.94 4.42
C SER A 12 8.06 13.95 3.48
N VAL A 13 9.23 14.32 2.98
CA VAL A 13 10.05 13.45 2.13
C VAL A 13 10.48 12.19 2.89
N GLU A 14 10.66 12.29 4.20
CA GLU A 14 11.01 11.16 5.07
C GLU A 14 9.90 10.13 5.13
N VAL A 15 8.62 10.55 5.14
CA VAL A 15 7.49 9.63 5.10
C VAL A 15 7.44 8.87 3.78
N ASP A 16 7.58 9.56 2.65
CA ASP A 16 7.61 8.92 1.32
C ASP A 16 8.78 7.93 1.20
N ARG A 17 9.96 8.34 1.69
CA ARG A 17 11.16 7.49 1.72
C ARG A 17 10.97 6.27 2.63
N ALA A 18 10.41 6.45 3.82
CA ALA A 18 10.17 5.37 4.77
C ALA A 18 9.17 4.35 4.18
N LEU A 19 8.09 4.83 3.55
CA LEU A 19 7.11 4.01 2.85
C LEU A 19 7.77 3.18 1.75
N SER A 20 8.56 3.83 0.89
CA SER A 20 9.29 3.18 -0.19
C SER A 20 10.31 2.15 0.29
N LEU A 21 11.06 2.44 1.36
CA LEU A 21 12.03 1.51 1.93
C LEU A 21 11.36 0.32 2.63
N GLY A 22 10.32 0.58 3.42
CA GLY A 22 9.56 -0.46 4.12
C GLY A 22 8.88 -1.42 3.15
N THR A 23 8.23 -0.91 2.11
CA THR A 23 7.62 -1.74 1.05
C THR A 23 8.67 -2.59 0.33
N ARG A 24 9.82 -2.02 -0.06
CA ARG A 24 10.90 -2.77 -0.72
C ARG A 24 11.54 -3.84 0.15
N ALA A 25 11.67 -3.61 1.46
CA ALA A 25 12.20 -4.62 2.39
C ALA A 25 11.34 -5.90 2.40
N LEU A 26 10.06 -5.78 2.04
CA LEU A 26 9.12 -6.90 1.93
C LEU A 26 9.09 -7.54 0.53
N ALA A 27 9.98 -7.19 -0.41
CA ALA A 27 9.94 -7.70 -1.78
C ALA A 27 9.96 -9.25 -1.87
N HIS A 28 10.70 -9.91 -0.97
CA HIS A 28 10.77 -11.37 -0.89
C HIS A 28 9.42 -12.05 -0.57
N ARG A 29 8.45 -11.31 -0.01
CA ARG A 29 7.10 -11.83 0.30
C ARG A 29 6.17 -11.82 -0.91
N GLY A 30 6.40 -10.89 -1.84
CA GLY A 30 5.56 -10.68 -3.01
C GLY A 30 6.37 -10.14 -4.18
N PRO A 31 7.00 -11.01 -4.98
CA PRO A 31 7.87 -10.61 -6.08
C PRO A 31 7.11 -10.15 -7.34
N ASP A 32 5.82 -10.48 -7.47
CA ASP A 32 5.10 -10.35 -8.74
C ASP A 32 4.57 -8.94 -9.00
N ASP A 33 4.22 -8.20 -7.95
CA ASP A 33 3.70 -6.83 -8.07
C ASP A 33 4.00 -6.01 -6.80
N GLU A 34 4.04 -4.69 -6.94
CA GLU A 34 4.27 -3.71 -5.87
C GLU A 34 3.37 -2.49 -6.04
N GLY A 35 2.92 -1.91 -4.93
CA GLY A 35 2.16 -0.67 -4.97
C GLY A 35 2.34 0.17 -3.71
N ILE A 36 2.24 1.49 -3.88
CA ILE A 36 2.39 2.47 -2.81
C ILE A 36 1.39 3.61 -3.03
N GLU A 37 0.69 4.00 -1.97
CA GLU A 37 -0.24 5.13 -1.97
C GLU A 37 -0.05 6.03 -0.75
N LEU A 38 -0.09 7.34 -0.96
CA LEU A 38 0.02 8.38 0.09
C LEU A 38 -1.25 9.22 0.16
N LEU A 39 -2.07 8.95 1.17
CA LEU A 39 -3.38 9.54 1.35
C LEU A 39 -3.31 10.73 2.31
N SER A 40 -3.86 11.89 1.92
CA SER A 40 -4.05 13.01 2.86
C SER A 40 -5.18 12.71 3.83
N LEU A 41 -5.03 13.10 5.10
CA LEU A 41 -6.13 13.01 6.06
C LEU A 41 -7.11 14.17 5.86
N ALA A 42 -8.40 13.83 5.76
CA ALA A 42 -9.47 14.82 5.66
C ALA A 42 -9.42 15.77 6.87
N GLY A 43 -9.41 17.08 6.61
CA GLY A 43 -9.31 18.12 7.64
C GLY A 43 -7.90 18.35 8.19
N ASN A 44 -6.88 17.59 7.76
CA ASN A 44 -5.50 17.83 8.17
C ASN A 44 -4.50 17.47 7.05
N ALA A 45 -4.21 18.45 6.20
CA ALA A 45 -3.25 18.30 5.10
C ALA A 45 -1.80 18.14 5.56
N GLU A 46 -1.47 18.44 6.84
CA GLU A 46 -0.13 18.21 7.37
C GLU A 46 0.17 16.74 7.56
N PHE A 47 -0.84 15.88 7.70
CA PHE A 47 -0.65 14.45 7.95
C PHE A 47 -1.10 13.61 6.75
N CYS A 48 -0.46 12.45 6.62
CA CYS A 48 -0.78 11.48 5.60
C CYS A 48 -0.70 10.05 6.13
N VAL A 49 -1.42 9.16 5.44
CA VAL A 49 -1.36 7.71 5.61
C VAL A 49 -0.65 7.14 4.40
N GLY A 50 0.44 6.42 4.63
CA GLY A 50 1.12 5.62 3.62
C GLY A 50 0.64 4.19 3.66
N LEU A 51 0.27 3.65 2.50
CA LEU A 51 -0.10 2.24 2.29
C LEU A 51 0.86 1.64 1.26
N GLY A 52 1.47 0.49 1.59
CA GLY A 52 2.43 -0.20 0.74
C GLY A 52 2.11 -1.68 0.64
N SER A 53 2.26 -2.25 -0.56
CA SER A 53 1.97 -3.64 -0.86
C SER A 53 3.12 -4.30 -1.64
N ARG A 54 3.34 -5.59 -1.36
CA ARG A 54 4.15 -6.51 -2.18
C ARG A 54 3.34 -7.76 -2.43
N ARG A 55 2.95 -8.03 -3.67
CA ARG A 55 2.00 -9.08 -3.99
C ARG A 55 2.70 -10.33 -4.52
N LEU A 56 2.29 -11.48 -4.02
CA LEU A 56 2.51 -12.78 -4.66
C LEU A 56 1.17 -13.18 -5.26
N SER A 57 1.11 -13.29 -6.59
CA SER A 57 -0.10 -13.52 -7.35
C SER A 57 -0.45 -15.00 -7.33
N ILE A 58 -1.47 -15.37 -6.55
CA ILE A 58 -1.94 -16.76 -6.42
C ILE A 58 -3.37 -16.89 -6.96
N GLN A 59 -4.29 -16.07 -6.43
CA GLN A 59 -5.65 -15.93 -6.94
C GLN A 59 -5.77 -14.62 -7.71
N ASP A 60 -6.43 -14.67 -8.87
CA ASP A 60 -6.47 -13.60 -9.87
C ASP A 60 -5.06 -13.10 -10.25
N LEU A 61 -4.51 -13.68 -11.33
CA LEU A 61 -3.19 -13.32 -11.84
C LEU A 61 -3.20 -12.06 -12.70
N SER A 62 -4.37 -11.44 -12.89
CA SER A 62 -4.49 -10.24 -13.71
C SER A 62 -4.05 -8.98 -12.96
N PRO A 63 -3.81 -7.86 -13.68
CA PRO A 63 -3.53 -6.57 -13.06
C PRO A 63 -4.65 -6.03 -12.16
N ALA A 64 -5.86 -6.58 -12.25
CA ALA A 64 -6.97 -6.18 -11.38
C ALA A 64 -6.72 -6.49 -9.89
N GLY A 65 -5.82 -7.44 -9.61
CA GLY A 65 -5.39 -7.78 -8.26
C GLY A 65 -4.36 -6.83 -7.62
N HIS A 66 -3.96 -5.75 -8.31
CA HIS A 66 -3.02 -4.76 -7.80
C HIS A 66 -3.52 -4.08 -6.52
N MET A 67 -2.60 -3.83 -5.58
CA MET A 67 -2.90 -3.16 -4.31
C MET A 67 -1.86 -2.07 -4.02
N PRO A 68 -2.19 -0.98 -3.30
CA PRO A 68 -3.46 -0.71 -2.60
C PRO A 68 -4.67 -0.51 -3.53
N MET A 69 -5.84 -0.97 -3.10
CA MET A 69 -7.08 -0.85 -3.87
C MET A 69 -7.94 0.28 -3.32
N LYS A 70 -8.52 1.08 -4.23
CA LYS A 70 -9.49 2.13 -3.90
C LYS A 70 -10.89 1.70 -4.34
N ASP A 71 -11.84 1.76 -3.43
CA ASP A 71 -13.26 1.69 -3.80
C ASP A 71 -13.70 3.05 -4.40
N PRO A 72 -14.11 3.09 -5.68
CA PRO A 72 -14.51 4.34 -6.34
C PRO A 72 -15.81 4.94 -5.80
N ALA A 73 -16.69 4.14 -5.19
CA ALA A 73 -17.98 4.60 -4.69
C ALA A 73 -17.84 5.24 -3.30
N THR A 74 -17.02 4.65 -2.42
CA THR A 74 -16.86 5.11 -1.03
C THR A 74 -15.58 5.93 -0.80
N GLY A 75 -14.57 5.78 -1.66
CA GLY A 75 -13.24 6.36 -1.46
C GLY A 75 -12.39 5.60 -0.44
N ASN A 76 -12.86 4.46 0.07
CA ASN A 76 -12.10 3.62 0.99
C ASN A 76 -10.89 2.99 0.29
N TRP A 77 -9.81 2.79 1.06
CA TRP A 77 -8.59 2.14 0.60
C TRP A 77 -8.31 0.88 1.40
N ILE A 78 -7.79 -0.15 0.74
CA ILE A 78 -7.41 -1.41 1.38
C ILE A 78 -6.08 -1.93 0.85
N VAL A 79 -5.31 -2.54 1.76
CA VAL A 79 -4.22 -3.47 1.45
C VAL A 79 -4.49 -4.74 2.24
N PHE A 80 -4.30 -5.90 1.61
CA PHE A 80 -4.66 -7.18 2.21
C PHE A 80 -3.56 -8.23 2.02
N ASN A 81 -3.42 -9.11 3.02
CA ASN A 81 -2.51 -10.24 3.01
C ASN A 81 -3.22 -11.42 3.64
N GLY A 82 -3.62 -12.38 2.81
CA GLY A 82 -4.38 -13.54 3.23
C GLY A 82 -5.15 -14.11 2.05
N GLU A 83 -6.10 -14.96 2.36
CA GLU A 83 -6.98 -15.62 1.41
C GLU A 83 -8.38 -15.59 2.01
N ILE A 84 -9.35 -15.14 1.20
CA ILE A 84 -10.79 -15.09 1.54
C ILE A 84 -11.53 -15.75 0.40
#